data_AF-A0A7S2RFB0-F1
#
_entry.id   AF-A0A7S2RFB0-F1
#
_cell.length_a   1.000
_cell.length_b   1.000
_cell.length_c   1.000
_cell.angle_alpha   90.00
_cell.angle_beta   90.00
_cell.angle_gamma   90.00
#
_symmetry.space_group_name_H-M   'P 1'
#
loop_
_entity.id
_entity.type
_entity.pdbx_description
1 polymer ?
#
loop_
_entity_poly.entity_id
_entity_poly.type
_entity_poly.pdbx_seq_one_letter_code
_entity_poly.pdbx_strand_id
1 'polypeptide(L)'
;EAPEIGTRFFFIRTKDPASTAMASVLRRVAVRYGLVIADPRRRTSFRGDADFHEVAQGKCVDALMASTSRAPWLDKAFRGGLRLTTVRDPMKRAIDAFRRAQQGGSCTKDCALCWAIAADPVSWAFHCNDVHDAQFERLRGSIGPEHLNEVIQSYDLVAVGERYWESLVVLRHVLGIPLVDLVGVSEAPPTPVFTSQATGEFLDAISERNAVDRRLHWLANRALDGKIDILGRGRVEREAHSLEEMSRLAQSMCGSLSAARKVMGKDYDPDVDCLWKGEACAVDCLEELRRGGVLQLTPH
;
A
#
# COMPACT_ATOMS: atom_id res chain seq x y z
N GLU A 1 -8.70 -8.16 -25.99
CA GLU A 1 -9.46 -8.54 -24.77
C GLU A 1 -8.48 -8.62 -23.61
N ALA A 2 -8.86 -8.12 -22.43
CA ALA A 2 -8.01 -8.27 -21.24
C ALA A 2 -8.14 -9.72 -20.74
N PRO A 3 -7.05 -10.39 -20.33
CA PRO A 3 -7.15 -11.71 -19.72
C PRO A 3 -8.04 -11.62 -18.48
N GLU A 4 -8.96 -12.58 -18.27
CA GLU A 4 -9.76 -12.60 -17.05
C GLU A 4 -8.86 -12.87 -15.84
N ILE A 5 -8.80 -11.93 -14.90
CA ILE A 5 -8.34 -12.24 -13.55
C ILE A 5 -9.51 -12.94 -12.86
N GLY A 6 -9.53 -14.27 -12.91
CA GLY A 6 -10.52 -15.07 -12.18
C GLY A 6 -10.35 -15.05 -10.65
N THR A 7 -9.38 -14.27 -10.15
CA THR A 7 -8.92 -14.35 -8.77
C THR A 7 -9.39 -13.15 -7.96
N ARG A 8 -10.29 -13.41 -7.01
CA ARG A 8 -10.70 -12.45 -5.97
C ARG A 8 -9.52 -12.16 -5.05
N PHE A 9 -9.43 -10.97 -4.49
CA PHE A 9 -8.39 -10.63 -3.52
C PHE A 9 -8.86 -9.60 -2.49
N PHE A 10 -8.21 -9.62 -1.33
CA PHE A 10 -8.28 -8.50 -0.40
C PHE A 10 -6.89 -8.00 -0.04
N PHE A 11 -6.81 -6.70 0.18
CA PHE A 11 -5.60 -6.00 0.58
C PHE A 11 -5.82 -5.32 1.92
N ILE A 12 -5.02 -5.70 2.92
CA ILE A 12 -5.03 -5.03 4.22
C ILE A 12 -3.99 -3.93 4.22
N ARG A 13 -4.46 -2.69 4.31
CA ARG A 13 -3.63 -1.49 4.31
C ARG A 13 -3.03 -1.22 5.67
N THR A 14 -1.71 -1.17 5.73
CA THR A 14 -0.96 -0.66 6.86
C THR A 14 -0.85 0.87 6.79
N LYS A 15 -0.68 1.55 7.94
CA LYS A 15 -0.66 3.03 8.02
C LYS A 15 0.66 3.60 7.49
N ASP A 16 0.96 3.40 6.21
CA ASP A 16 2.17 3.90 5.56
C ASP A 16 1.94 4.31 4.08
N PRO A 17 2.85 5.12 3.51
CA PRO A 17 2.74 5.59 2.13
C PRO A 17 2.78 4.47 1.09
N ALA A 18 3.60 3.43 1.29
CA ALA A 18 3.72 2.33 0.33
C ALA A 18 2.42 1.53 0.25
N SER A 19 1.73 1.35 1.38
CA SER A 19 0.38 0.77 1.40
C SER A 19 -0.63 1.58 0.60
N THR A 20 -0.51 2.91 0.61
CA THR A 20 -1.40 3.79 -0.15
C THR A 20 -1.09 3.73 -1.65
N ALA A 21 0.19 3.72 -2.02
CA ALA A 21 0.62 3.53 -3.40
C ALA A 21 0.19 2.14 -3.95
N MET A 22 0.37 1.08 -3.16
CA MET A 22 -0.07 -0.28 -3.51
C MET A 22 -1.59 -0.36 -3.68
N ALA A 23 -2.37 0.22 -2.76
CA ALA A 23 -3.83 0.26 -2.90
C ALA A 23 -4.25 1.01 -4.16
N SER A 24 -3.58 2.11 -4.50
CA SER A 24 -3.81 2.87 -5.74
C SER A 24 -3.60 1.99 -6.98
N VAL A 25 -2.50 1.21 -7.02
CA VAL A 25 -2.24 0.22 -8.08
C VAL A 25 -3.33 -0.85 -8.14
N LEU A 26 -3.63 -1.51 -7.02
CA LEU A 26 -4.61 -2.60 -6.97
C LEU A 26 -6.01 -2.16 -7.37
N ARG A 27 -6.40 -0.93 -7.07
CA ARG A 27 -7.69 -0.39 -7.51
C ARG A 27 -7.75 -0.19 -9.02
N ARG A 28 -6.68 0.35 -9.64
CA ARG A 28 -6.60 0.47 -11.10
C ARG A 28 -6.64 -0.91 -11.77
N VAL A 29 -5.89 -1.88 -11.24
CA VAL A 29 -5.96 -3.27 -11.70
C VAL A 29 -7.41 -3.77 -11.61
N ALA A 30 -8.07 -3.62 -10.46
CA ALA A 30 -9.43 -4.08 -10.32
C ALA A 30 -10.41 -3.44 -11.33
N VAL A 31 -10.35 -2.12 -11.56
CA VAL A 31 -11.18 -1.46 -12.59
C VAL A 31 -10.88 -1.99 -13.99
N ARG A 32 -9.59 -2.09 -14.35
CA ARG A 32 -9.15 -2.56 -15.66
C ARG A 32 -9.64 -3.96 -15.99
N TYR A 33 -9.68 -4.82 -14.99
CA TYR A 33 -10.08 -6.23 -15.11
C TYR A 33 -11.55 -6.46 -14.76
N GLY A 34 -12.35 -5.41 -14.64
CA GLY A 34 -13.80 -5.51 -14.43
C GLY A 34 -14.21 -6.06 -13.06
N LEU A 35 -13.31 -6.02 -12.07
CA LEU A 35 -13.54 -6.54 -10.72
C LEU A 35 -14.44 -5.59 -9.91
N VAL A 36 -15.38 -6.16 -9.16
CA VAL A 36 -16.22 -5.37 -8.24
C VAL A 36 -15.42 -5.02 -6.99
N ILE A 37 -15.17 -3.72 -6.79
CA ILE A 37 -14.38 -3.21 -5.67
C ILE A 37 -15.29 -2.79 -4.51
N ALA A 38 -14.99 -3.26 -3.30
CA ALA A 38 -15.45 -2.62 -2.07
C ALA A 38 -14.30 -1.83 -1.43
N ASP A 39 -14.55 -0.56 -1.11
CA ASP A 39 -13.67 0.25 -0.29
C ASP A 39 -14.47 0.83 0.88
N PRO A 40 -14.22 0.39 2.13
CA PRO A 40 -15.04 0.76 3.27
C PRO A 40 -15.07 2.25 3.60
N ARG A 41 -14.22 3.12 3.04
CA ARG A 41 -13.99 4.51 3.52
C ARG A 41 -15.20 5.41 3.85
N ARG A 42 -16.45 5.10 3.46
CA ARG A 42 -17.65 5.79 3.98
C ARG A 42 -18.08 5.34 5.39
N ARG A 43 -17.58 4.20 5.88
CA ARG A 43 -17.61 3.71 7.26
C ARG A 43 -16.17 3.35 7.67
N THR A 44 -15.66 3.87 8.78
CA THR A 44 -14.25 3.72 9.21
C THR A 44 -13.79 2.25 9.37
N SER A 45 -14.73 1.32 9.43
CA SER A 45 -14.52 -0.12 9.46
C SER A 45 -15.81 -0.85 9.09
N PHE A 46 -15.70 -2.08 8.59
CA PHE A 46 -16.84 -2.99 8.62
C PHE A 46 -16.97 -3.56 10.04
N ARG A 47 -18.16 -3.50 10.62
CA ARG A 47 -18.46 -4.06 11.95
C ARG A 47 -18.63 -5.59 11.93
N GLY A 48 -18.59 -6.22 10.76
CA GLY A 48 -18.69 -7.66 10.57
C GLY A 48 -19.23 -8.05 9.20
N ASP A 49 -19.55 -9.34 9.05
CA ASP A 49 -20.04 -9.97 7.82
C ASP A 49 -21.29 -9.25 7.26
N ALA A 50 -22.25 -8.93 8.13
CA ALA A 50 -23.50 -8.28 7.74
C ALA A 50 -23.29 -6.87 7.16
N ASP A 51 -22.40 -6.07 7.76
CA ASP A 51 -22.07 -4.71 7.32
C ASP A 51 -21.34 -4.73 5.97
N PHE A 52 -20.44 -5.70 5.77
CA PHE A 52 -19.81 -5.93 4.47
C PHE A 52 -20.83 -6.27 3.39
N HIS A 53 -21.77 -7.19 3.66
CA HIS A 53 -22.80 -7.57 2.71
C HIS A 53 -23.77 -6.42 2.39
N GLU A 54 -24.09 -5.56 3.36
CA GLU A 54 -24.87 -4.32 3.16
C GLU A 54 -24.16 -3.38 2.17
N VAL A 55 -22.86 -3.10 2.40
CA VAL A 55 -22.06 -2.22 1.54
C VAL A 55 -21.82 -2.83 0.16
N ALA A 56 -21.68 -4.15 0.08
CA ALA A 56 -21.60 -4.87 -1.18
C ALA A 56 -22.93 -4.83 -1.98
N GLN A 57 -24.04 -4.40 -1.37
CA GLN A 57 -25.37 -4.32 -1.99
C GLN A 57 -25.80 -5.65 -2.64
N GLY A 58 -25.43 -6.77 -2.02
CA GLY A 58 -25.69 -8.10 -2.58
C GLY A 58 -24.86 -8.49 -3.81
N LYS A 59 -23.91 -7.64 -4.25
CA LYS A 59 -22.95 -7.99 -5.31
C LYS A 59 -21.82 -8.85 -4.76
N CYS A 60 -21.31 -9.75 -5.59
CA CYS A 60 -20.04 -10.42 -5.29
C CYS A 60 -18.91 -9.38 -5.37
N VAL A 61 -18.18 -9.18 -4.28
CA VAL A 61 -17.00 -8.31 -4.24
C VAL A 61 -15.79 -9.14 -4.60
N ASP A 62 -15.08 -8.70 -5.63
CA ASP A 62 -13.88 -9.35 -6.14
C ASP A 62 -12.62 -8.76 -5.52
N ALA A 63 -12.60 -7.45 -5.24
CA ALA A 63 -11.47 -6.75 -4.66
C ALA A 63 -11.87 -5.94 -3.43
N LEU A 64 -11.21 -6.17 -2.29
CA LEU A 64 -11.44 -5.37 -1.08
C LEU A 64 -10.17 -4.66 -0.61
N MET A 65 -10.27 -3.33 -0.41
CA MET A 65 -9.19 -2.50 0.12
C MET A 65 -9.45 -2.15 1.59
N ALA A 66 -9.13 -3.04 2.52
CA ALA A 66 -9.44 -2.86 3.92
C ALA A 66 -8.40 -1.95 4.61
N SER A 67 -8.86 -0.87 5.24
CA SER A 67 -8.02 -0.05 6.14
C SER A 67 -8.18 -0.48 7.61
N THR A 68 -8.79 -1.63 7.87
CA THR A 68 -9.03 -2.18 9.22
C THR A 68 -8.05 -3.29 9.55
N SER A 69 -8.03 -3.74 10.81
CA SER A 69 -7.37 -4.99 11.16
C SER A 69 -8.02 -6.18 10.45
N ARG A 70 -7.23 -7.22 10.20
CA ARG A 70 -7.72 -8.51 9.73
C ARG A 70 -8.74 -9.07 10.72
N ALA A 71 -9.86 -9.54 10.21
CA ALA A 71 -10.94 -10.13 11.00
C ALA A 71 -11.31 -11.50 10.39
N PRO A 72 -11.77 -12.48 11.19
CA PRO A 72 -12.08 -13.82 10.70
C PRO A 72 -13.11 -13.85 9.56
N TRP A 73 -14.04 -12.90 9.52
CA TRP A 73 -15.03 -12.80 8.47
C TRP A 73 -14.42 -12.44 7.11
N LEU A 74 -13.29 -11.72 7.06
CA LEU A 74 -12.59 -11.40 5.81
C LEU A 74 -12.08 -12.68 5.14
N ASP A 75 -11.47 -13.57 5.94
CA ASP A 75 -10.97 -14.86 5.46
C ASP A 75 -12.10 -15.76 4.95
N LYS A 76 -13.29 -15.65 5.55
CA LYS A 76 -14.50 -16.34 5.09
C LYS A 76 -15.05 -15.74 3.79
N ALA A 77 -15.19 -14.42 3.73
CA ALA A 77 -15.76 -13.70 2.58
C ALA A 77 -14.90 -13.83 1.31
N PHE A 78 -13.58 -13.95 1.49
CA PHE A 78 -12.58 -14.11 0.42
C PHE A 78 -11.91 -15.48 0.45
N ARG A 79 -12.66 -16.53 0.83
CA ARG A 79 -12.14 -17.91 0.78
C ARG A 79 -11.68 -18.24 -0.65
N GLY A 80 -10.43 -18.69 -0.78
CA GLY A 80 -9.80 -18.99 -2.08
C GLY A 80 -9.33 -17.77 -2.86
N GLY A 81 -9.57 -16.55 -2.35
CA GLY A 81 -9.00 -15.32 -2.88
C GLY A 81 -7.61 -15.02 -2.34
N LEU A 82 -6.87 -14.20 -3.07
CA LEU A 82 -5.53 -13.76 -2.67
C LEU A 82 -5.58 -12.79 -1.50
N ARG A 83 -4.61 -12.94 -0.61
CA ARG A 83 -4.44 -12.16 0.60
C ARG A 83 -3.18 -11.34 0.46
N LEU A 84 -3.36 -10.04 0.33
CA LEU A 84 -2.28 -9.11 0.05
C LEU A 84 -2.13 -8.15 1.23
N THR A 85 -0.90 -7.73 1.52
CA THR A 85 -0.64 -6.64 2.45
C THR A 85 0.72 -6.01 2.19
N THR A 86 1.03 -4.93 2.91
CA THR A 86 2.32 -4.25 2.90
C THR A 86 2.86 -4.16 4.31
N VAL A 87 4.17 -4.26 4.45
CA VAL A 87 4.90 -3.85 5.64
C VAL A 87 6.04 -2.92 5.26
N ARG A 88 6.51 -2.16 6.22
CA ARG A 88 7.58 -1.18 6.10
C ARG A 88 8.44 -1.27 7.35
N ASP A 89 9.70 -0.86 7.23
CA ASP A 89 10.59 -0.72 8.37
C ASP A 89 9.90 0.11 9.46
N PRO A 90 9.75 -0.43 10.69
CA PRO A 90 8.98 0.25 11.73
C PRO A 90 9.62 1.55 12.19
N MET A 91 10.95 1.69 12.11
CA MET A 91 11.65 2.93 12.47
C MET A 91 11.33 4.02 11.45
N LYS A 92 11.50 3.71 10.15
CA LYS A 92 11.15 4.64 9.06
C LYS A 92 9.68 5.03 9.11
N ARG A 93 8.78 4.07 9.39
CA ARG A 93 7.35 4.31 9.56
C ARG A 93 7.07 5.25 10.73
N ALA A 94 7.66 5.00 11.90
CA ALA A 94 7.48 5.81 13.09
C ALA A 94 8.00 7.24 12.89
N ILE A 95 9.19 7.40 12.30
CA ILE A 95 9.75 8.70 11.94
C ILE A 95 8.81 9.48 11.02
N ASP A 96 8.27 8.81 9.99
CA ASP A 96 7.32 9.44 9.08
C ASP A 96 6.00 9.81 9.76
N ALA A 97 5.52 8.98 10.67
CA ALA A 97 4.33 9.26 11.45
C ALA A 97 4.55 10.43 12.41
N PHE A 98 5.71 10.52 13.05
CA PHE A 98 6.10 11.64 13.91
C PHE A 98 6.12 12.95 13.13
N ARG A 99 6.78 12.97 11.97
CA ARG A 99 6.81 14.13 11.08
C ARG A 99 5.41 14.58 10.66
N ARG A 100 4.54 13.63 10.30
CA ARG A 100 3.13 13.96 9.99
C ARG A 100 2.41 14.52 11.23
N ALA A 101 2.68 13.99 12.42
CA ALA A 101 2.10 14.50 13.66
C ALA A 101 2.50 15.95 13.93
N GLN A 102 3.77 16.32 13.69
CA GLN A 102 4.25 17.71 13.76
C GLN A 102 3.53 18.66 12.78
N GLN A 103 2.93 18.12 11.72
CA GLN A 103 2.16 18.85 10.71
C GLN A 103 0.63 18.76 10.95
N GLY A 104 0.16 18.28 12.10
CA GLY A 104 -1.27 18.11 12.41
C GLY A 104 -1.86 16.74 12.03
N GLY A 105 -1.02 15.70 11.97
CA GLY A 105 -1.38 14.31 11.62
C GLY A 105 -2.14 13.53 12.70
N SER A 106 -2.38 12.24 12.46
CA SER A 106 -3.36 11.43 13.23
C SER A 106 -3.05 11.21 14.72
N CYS A 107 -1.81 11.36 15.18
CA CYS A 107 -1.47 11.30 16.61
C CYS A 107 -1.68 12.63 17.36
N THR A 108 -2.14 13.70 16.69
CA THR A 108 -2.52 14.97 17.33
C THR A 108 -4.02 15.28 17.19
N LYS A 109 -4.75 14.51 16.39
CA LYS A 109 -6.19 14.69 16.22
C LYS A 109 -6.92 14.24 17.48
N ASP A 110 -7.76 15.13 18.01
CA ASP A 110 -8.70 14.90 19.13
C ASP A 110 -8.10 14.82 20.55
N CYS A 111 -6.90 15.33 20.76
CA CYS A 111 -6.26 15.31 22.07
C CYS A 111 -5.48 16.61 22.34
N ALA A 112 -5.98 17.43 23.26
CA ALA A 112 -5.34 18.69 23.64
C ALA A 112 -3.93 18.49 24.23
N LEU A 113 -3.70 17.37 24.94
CA LEU A 113 -2.38 16.97 25.42
C LEU A 113 -1.43 16.55 24.28
N CYS A 114 -1.97 16.15 23.13
CA CYS A 114 -1.19 15.53 22.07
C CYS A 114 -0.39 16.53 21.24
N TRP A 115 -0.73 17.82 21.29
CA TRP A 115 0.15 18.88 20.76
C TRP A 115 1.42 19.05 21.60
N ALA A 116 1.30 18.97 22.92
CA ALA A 116 2.47 18.98 23.81
C ALA A 116 3.31 17.70 23.64
N ILE A 117 2.65 16.55 23.48
CA ILE A 117 3.32 15.27 23.18
C ILE A 117 4.01 15.34 21.81
N ALA A 118 3.41 15.89 20.77
CA ALA A 118 4.03 16.01 19.44
C ALA A 118 5.19 17.01 19.38
N ALA A 119 5.30 17.91 20.36
CA ALA A 119 6.43 18.82 20.51
C ALA A 119 7.66 18.14 21.14
N ASP A 120 7.46 17.08 21.93
CA ASP A 120 8.53 16.27 22.51
C ASP A 120 8.63 14.90 21.82
N PRO A 121 9.68 14.64 21.01
CA PRO A 121 9.85 13.36 20.32
C PRO A 121 9.76 12.15 21.25
N VAL A 122 10.37 12.21 22.44
CA VAL A 122 10.45 11.07 23.36
C VAL A 122 9.06 10.76 23.94
N SER A 123 8.37 11.76 24.47
CA SER A 123 6.97 11.60 24.91
C SER A 123 6.07 11.08 23.79
N TRP A 124 6.21 11.60 22.56
CA TRP A 124 5.47 11.08 21.41
C TRP A 124 5.75 9.60 21.15
N ALA A 125 7.03 9.22 21.21
CA ALA A 125 7.46 7.84 21.04
C ALA A 125 6.89 6.91 22.11
N PHE A 126 6.57 7.40 23.31
CA PHE A 126 5.93 6.58 24.35
C PHE A 126 4.40 6.54 24.27
N HIS A 127 3.75 7.59 23.77
CA HIS A 127 2.30 7.74 23.87
C HIS A 127 1.54 7.55 22.55
N CYS A 128 2.19 7.64 21.39
CA CYS A 128 1.53 7.39 20.10
C CYS A 128 1.42 5.87 19.84
N ASN A 129 0.43 5.22 20.48
CA ASN A 129 0.15 3.79 20.30
C ASN A 129 -0.07 3.39 18.83
N ASP A 130 -0.51 4.34 18.01
CA ASP A 130 -0.77 4.18 16.58
C ASP A 130 0.47 3.76 15.76
N VAL A 131 1.67 3.87 16.34
CA VAL A 131 2.93 3.50 15.69
C VAL A 131 3.68 2.36 16.37
N HIS A 132 3.15 1.79 17.46
CA HIS A 132 3.77 0.67 18.19
C HIS A 132 3.17 -0.65 17.73
N ASP A 133 4.02 -1.51 17.15
CA ASP A 133 3.61 -2.83 16.64
C ASP A 133 2.34 -2.80 15.77
N ALA A 134 2.10 -1.65 15.14
CA ALA A 134 0.83 -1.34 14.49
C ALA A 134 0.62 -2.10 13.18
N GLN A 135 1.68 -2.69 12.60
CA GLN A 135 1.54 -3.59 11.47
C GLN A 135 1.09 -4.95 11.96
N PHE A 136 1.77 -5.52 12.94
CA PHE A 136 1.39 -6.79 13.54
C PHE A 136 -0.06 -6.76 14.03
N GLU A 137 -0.46 -5.77 14.83
CA GLU A 137 -1.84 -5.64 15.34
C GLU A 137 -2.89 -5.57 14.21
N ARG A 138 -2.50 -5.04 13.06
CA ARG A 138 -3.40 -4.97 11.90
C ARG A 138 -3.47 -6.29 11.13
N LEU A 139 -2.37 -7.02 11.03
CA LEU A 139 -2.25 -8.20 10.16
C LEU A 139 -2.56 -9.52 10.87
N ARG A 140 -2.35 -9.58 12.19
CA ARG A 140 -2.38 -10.83 12.96
C ARG A 140 -3.73 -11.54 12.95
N GLY A 141 -4.85 -10.82 12.83
CA GLY A 141 -6.16 -11.41 13.06
C GLY A 141 -6.25 -12.01 14.47
N SER A 142 -6.41 -13.33 14.55
CA SER A 142 -6.42 -14.07 15.83
C SER A 142 -5.06 -14.66 16.23
N ILE A 143 -3.99 -14.44 15.45
CA ILE A 143 -2.67 -15.02 15.66
C ILE A 143 -1.90 -14.23 16.74
N GLY A 144 -1.24 -14.93 17.66
CA GLY A 144 -0.41 -14.33 18.72
C GLY A 144 0.98 -13.89 18.21
N PRO A 145 1.67 -12.97 18.93
CA PRO A 145 3.00 -12.46 18.55
C PRO A 145 4.11 -13.53 18.55
N GLU A 146 3.90 -14.64 19.24
CA GLU A 146 4.78 -15.81 19.21
C GLU A 146 4.73 -16.58 17.88
N HIS A 147 3.67 -16.36 17.07
CA HIS A 147 3.38 -17.05 15.81
C HIS A 147 3.55 -16.15 14.57
N LEU A 148 4.49 -15.19 14.58
CA LEU A 148 4.70 -14.25 13.46
C LEU A 148 4.90 -14.91 12.08
N ASN A 149 5.51 -16.09 12.04
CA ASN A 149 5.65 -16.84 10.79
C ASN A 149 4.29 -17.21 10.20
N GLU A 150 3.32 -17.60 11.04
CA GLU A 150 1.96 -17.94 10.61
C GLU A 150 1.24 -16.70 10.07
N VAL A 151 1.48 -15.52 10.68
CA VAL A 151 0.99 -14.25 10.12
C VAL A 151 1.50 -14.07 8.70
N ILE A 152 2.82 -14.16 8.46
CA ILE A 152 3.38 -13.98 7.11
C ILE A 152 2.87 -15.04 6.12
N GLN A 153 2.86 -16.32 6.52
CA GLN A 153 2.42 -17.44 5.68
C GLN A 153 0.94 -17.40 5.33
N SER A 154 0.14 -16.69 6.13
CA SER A 154 -1.29 -16.53 5.86
C SER A 154 -1.62 -15.54 4.75
N TYR A 155 -0.62 -14.84 4.19
CA TYR A 155 -0.75 -13.95 3.03
C TYR A 155 -0.04 -14.52 1.80
N ASP A 156 -0.67 -14.36 0.63
CA ASP A 156 -0.06 -14.71 -0.66
C ASP A 156 1.06 -13.74 -1.04
N LEU A 157 0.99 -12.49 -0.57
CA LEU A 157 2.07 -11.51 -0.67
C LEU A 157 2.05 -10.55 0.51
N VAL A 158 3.18 -10.46 1.19
CA VAL A 158 3.52 -9.37 2.12
C VAL A 158 4.55 -8.49 1.43
N ALA A 159 4.10 -7.42 0.77
CA ALA A 159 4.98 -6.48 0.08
C ALA A 159 5.81 -5.68 1.08
N VAL A 160 7.04 -5.33 0.73
CA VAL A 160 7.96 -4.56 1.58
C VAL A 160 8.12 -3.15 1.01
N GLY A 161 7.81 -2.13 1.81
CA GLY A 161 7.80 -0.73 1.38
C GLY A 161 9.16 -0.23 0.89
N GLU A 162 10.26 -0.68 1.50
CA GLU A 162 11.62 -0.37 1.06
C GLU A 162 12.01 -1.04 -0.26
N ARG A 163 11.26 -2.07 -0.68
CA ARG A 163 11.47 -2.88 -1.89
C ARG A 163 10.21 -2.86 -2.74
N TYR A 164 9.66 -1.66 -2.90
CA TYR A 164 8.34 -1.45 -3.47
C TYR A 164 8.26 -1.98 -4.92
N TRP A 165 9.28 -1.69 -5.74
CA TRP A 165 9.32 -2.13 -7.13
C TRP A 165 9.46 -3.65 -7.25
N GLU A 166 10.34 -4.30 -6.49
CA GLU A 166 10.41 -5.77 -6.50
C GLU A 166 9.12 -6.40 -5.97
N SER A 167 8.49 -5.79 -4.98
CA SER A 167 7.20 -6.24 -4.46
C SER A 167 6.10 -6.18 -5.51
N LEU A 168 6.08 -5.13 -6.36
CA LEU A 168 5.16 -5.04 -7.49
C LEU A 168 5.48 -6.10 -8.56
N VAL A 169 6.74 -6.36 -8.86
CA VAL A 169 7.09 -7.47 -9.78
C VAL A 169 6.61 -8.81 -9.25
N VAL A 170 6.77 -9.09 -7.95
CA VAL A 170 6.20 -10.32 -7.36
C VAL A 170 4.68 -10.31 -7.44
N LEU A 171 4.02 -9.17 -7.16
CA LEU A 171 2.56 -9.02 -7.30
C LEU A 171 2.09 -9.33 -8.72
N ARG A 172 2.83 -8.88 -9.74
CA ARG A 172 2.55 -9.19 -11.15
C ARG A 172 2.39 -10.68 -11.36
N HIS A 173 3.33 -11.46 -10.82
CA HIS A 173 3.35 -12.91 -10.94
C HIS A 173 2.25 -13.58 -10.10
N VAL A 174 1.96 -13.03 -8.91
CA VAL A 174 0.85 -13.50 -8.06
C VAL A 174 -0.51 -13.29 -8.74
N LEU A 175 -0.70 -12.17 -9.43
CA LEU A 175 -1.95 -11.83 -10.12
C LEU A 175 -2.02 -12.38 -11.56
N GLY A 176 -0.89 -12.76 -12.15
CA GLY A 176 -0.84 -13.21 -13.55
C GLY A 176 -1.05 -12.10 -14.59
N ILE A 177 -0.65 -10.86 -14.29
CA ILE A 177 -0.93 -9.69 -15.14
C ILE A 177 0.31 -9.16 -15.89
N PRO A 178 0.14 -8.34 -16.94
CA PRO A 178 1.23 -7.59 -17.55
C PRO A 178 1.88 -6.60 -16.58
N LEU A 179 3.21 -6.39 -16.70
CA LEU A 179 3.96 -5.46 -15.84
C LEU A 179 3.44 -4.02 -15.96
N VAL A 180 3.05 -3.60 -17.17
CA VAL A 180 2.51 -2.25 -17.44
C VAL A 180 1.25 -1.93 -16.64
N ASP A 181 0.48 -2.94 -16.22
CA ASP A 181 -0.76 -2.74 -15.45
C ASP A 181 -0.49 -2.38 -13.98
N LEU A 182 0.77 -2.51 -13.54
CA LEU A 182 1.23 -2.10 -12.22
C LEU A 182 1.82 -0.69 -12.21
N VAL A 183 1.96 -0.04 -13.37
CA VAL A 183 2.45 1.33 -13.46
C VAL A 183 1.53 2.25 -12.65
N GLY A 184 2.14 3.13 -11.88
CA GLY A 184 1.41 4.07 -11.06
C GLY A 184 1.98 5.47 -11.10
N VAL A 185 1.07 6.43 -11.08
CA VAL A 185 1.35 7.82 -10.76
C VAL A 185 1.17 7.93 -9.25
N SER A 186 2.26 8.25 -8.55
CA SER A 186 2.25 8.43 -7.11
C SER A 186 2.78 9.82 -6.82
N GLU A 187 1.96 10.62 -6.14
CA GLU A 187 2.37 11.92 -5.63
C GLU A 187 3.37 11.81 -4.47
N ALA A 188 3.73 10.60 -4.01
CA ALA A 188 4.53 10.42 -2.82
C ALA A 188 5.78 11.31 -2.88
N PRO A 189 5.83 12.40 -2.09
CA PRO A 189 6.98 13.26 -2.09
C PRO A 189 8.16 12.42 -1.62
N PRO A 190 9.39 12.66 -2.15
CA PRO A 190 10.57 12.04 -1.60
C PRO A 190 10.55 12.27 -0.09
N THR A 191 10.75 11.21 0.67
CA THR A 191 10.78 11.32 2.13
C THR A 191 11.94 12.26 2.45
N PRO A 192 11.72 13.48 2.98
CA PRO A 192 12.82 14.34 3.35
C PRO A 192 13.68 13.58 4.36
N VAL A 193 15.00 13.68 4.19
CA VAL A 193 15.96 13.07 5.11
C VAL A 193 15.66 13.64 6.50
N PHE A 194 15.33 12.76 7.43
CA PHE A 194 15.15 13.15 8.82
C PHE A 194 16.50 13.64 9.34
N THR A 195 16.66 14.96 9.46
CA THR A 195 17.90 15.58 9.92
C THR A 195 18.04 15.38 11.43
N SER A 196 18.58 14.23 11.80
CA SER A 196 19.56 13.95 12.87
C SER A 196 19.41 14.57 14.27
N GLN A 197 18.25 15.10 14.65
CA GLN A 197 18.03 15.61 16.02
C GLN A 197 16.94 14.87 16.78
N ALA A 198 16.56 13.66 16.34
CA ALA A 198 15.99 12.69 17.26
C ALA A 198 17.14 12.22 18.16
N THR A 199 16.99 12.49 19.45
CA THR A 199 17.85 11.97 20.51
C THR A 199 17.97 10.45 20.38
N GLY A 200 19.12 9.86 20.75
CA GLY A 200 19.25 8.40 20.82
C GLY A 200 18.08 7.75 21.58
N GLU A 201 17.61 8.43 22.62
CA GLU A 201 16.43 8.08 23.41
C GLU A 201 15.13 7.92 22.59
N PHE A 202 14.87 8.78 21.59
CA PHE A 202 13.71 8.61 20.71
C PHE A 202 13.82 7.31 19.91
N LEU A 203 14.99 7.05 19.33
CA LEU A 203 15.21 5.86 18.53
C LEU A 203 15.15 4.61 19.40
N ASP A 204 15.68 4.65 20.62
CA ASP A 204 15.61 3.57 21.59
C ASP A 204 14.16 3.28 22.00
N ALA A 205 13.37 4.32 22.32
CA ALA A 205 11.97 4.19 22.67
C ALA A 205 11.14 3.57 21.53
N ILE A 206 11.31 4.05 20.30
CA ILE A 206 10.62 3.48 19.13
C ILE A 206 11.07 2.04 18.85
N SER A 207 12.37 1.77 18.95
CA SER A 207 12.99 0.46 18.73
C SER A 207 12.44 -0.59 19.69
N GLU A 208 12.36 -0.28 20.98
CA GLU A 208 11.80 -1.16 22.01
C GLU A 208 10.31 -1.43 21.75
N ARG A 209 9.53 -0.39 21.51
CA ARG A 209 8.06 -0.46 21.30
C ARG A 209 7.64 -1.04 19.95
N ASN A 210 8.60 -1.31 19.05
CA ASN A 210 8.36 -1.95 17.76
C ASN A 210 9.11 -3.28 17.61
N ALA A 211 9.41 -3.96 18.71
CA ALA A 211 10.13 -5.24 18.67
C ALA A 211 9.41 -6.29 17.81
N VAL A 212 8.07 -6.36 17.89
CA VAL A 212 7.28 -7.33 17.11
C VAL A 212 7.26 -6.93 15.64
N ASP A 213 7.01 -5.66 15.32
CA ASP A 213 7.01 -5.17 13.94
C ASP A 213 8.40 -5.28 13.28
N ARG A 214 9.50 -5.14 14.02
CA ARG A 214 10.85 -5.37 13.48
C ARG A 214 11.04 -6.82 13.06
N ARG A 215 10.60 -7.75 13.90
CA ARG A 215 10.66 -9.19 13.56
C ARG A 215 9.72 -9.53 12.40
N LEU A 216 8.52 -8.95 12.37
CA LEU A 216 7.59 -9.08 11.26
C LEU A 216 8.20 -8.57 9.95
N HIS A 217 8.82 -7.39 9.95
CA HIS A 217 9.47 -6.80 8.78
C HIS A 217 10.66 -7.65 8.28
N TRP A 218 11.47 -8.17 9.20
CA TRP A 218 12.54 -9.11 8.85
C TRP A 218 11.99 -10.38 8.18
N LEU A 219 10.93 -10.97 8.74
CA LEU A 219 10.27 -12.14 8.17
C LEU A 219 9.64 -11.85 6.81
N ALA A 220 9.04 -10.69 6.63
CA ALA A 220 8.48 -10.26 5.35
C ALA A 220 9.55 -10.11 4.27
N ASN A 221 10.71 -9.52 4.59
CA ASN A 221 11.84 -9.44 3.67
C ASN A 221 12.30 -10.84 3.24
N ARG A 222 12.44 -11.76 4.20
CA ARG A 222 12.83 -13.15 3.89
C ARG A 222 11.79 -13.87 3.04
N ALA A 223 10.50 -13.66 3.31
CA ALA A 223 9.42 -14.24 2.51
C ALA A 223 9.39 -13.67 1.08
N LEU A 224 9.66 -12.37 0.92
CA LEU A 224 9.80 -11.71 -0.37
C LEU A 224 11.01 -12.28 -1.12
N ASP A 225 12.17 -12.41 -0.46
CA ASP A 225 13.38 -13.01 -1.06
C ASP A 225 13.13 -14.42 -1.57
N GLY A 226 12.41 -15.25 -0.81
CA GLY A 226 12.04 -16.60 -1.26
C GLY A 226 11.21 -16.59 -2.55
N LYS A 227 10.28 -15.63 -2.71
CA LYS A 227 9.51 -15.47 -3.96
C LYS A 227 10.39 -14.96 -5.10
N ILE A 228 11.31 -14.04 -4.82
CA ILE A 228 12.26 -13.51 -5.80
C ILE A 228 13.22 -14.60 -6.28
N ASP A 229 13.69 -15.47 -5.39
CA ASP A 229 14.54 -16.61 -5.74
C ASP A 229 13.85 -17.58 -6.69
N ILE A 230 12.57 -17.87 -6.46
CA ILE A 230 11.75 -18.71 -7.35
C ILE A 230 11.60 -18.08 -8.73
N LEU A 231 11.42 -16.75 -8.80
CA LEU A 231 11.25 -16.03 -10.07
C LEU A 231 12.58 -15.76 -10.80
N GLY A 232 13.70 -15.82 -10.08
CA GLY A 232 15.04 -15.46 -10.52
C GLY A 232 15.39 -14.01 -10.24
N ARG A 233 16.38 -13.78 -9.36
CA ARG A 233 16.83 -12.44 -8.91
C ARG A 233 17.09 -11.47 -10.05
N GLY A 234 17.90 -11.86 -11.03
CA GLY A 234 18.24 -10.98 -12.16
C GLY A 234 17.05 -10.62 -13.06
N ARG A 235 16.02 -11.49 -13.13
CA ARG A 235 14.77 -11.16 -13.83
C ARG A 235 13.99 -10.11 -13.04
N VAL A 236 13.80 -10.34 -11.74
CA VAL A 236 13.06 -9.42 -10.88
C VAL A 236 13.70 -8.04 -10.86
N GLU A 237 15.03 -7.96 -10.77
CA GLU A 237 15.77 -6.71 -10.79
C GLU A 237 15.53 -5.91 -12.09
N ARG A 238 15.63 -6.57 -13.26
CA ARG A 238 15.34 -5.90 -14.55
C ARG A 238 13.90 -5.43 -14.64
N GLU A 239 12.92 -6.29 -14.30
CA GLU A 239 11.51 -5.92 -14.34
C GLU A 239 11.18 -4.79 -13.34
N ALA A 240 11.81 -4.77 -12.17
CA ALA A 240 11.64 -3.71 -11.17
C ALA A 240 12.20 -2.38 -11.68
N HIS A 241 13.37 -2.40 -12.32
CA HIS A 241 13.95 -1.22 -12.95
C HIS A 241 13.06 -0.70 -14.08
N SER A 242 12.58 -1.55 -14.98
CA SER A 242 11.66 -1.14 -16.04
C SER A 242 10.37 -0.55 -15.48
N LEU A 243 9.82 -1.12 -14.40
CA LEU A 243 8.62 -0.62 -13.75
C LEU A 243 8.83 0.76 -13.10
N GLU A 244 9.98 0.98 -12.49
CA GLU A 244 10.39 2.28 -11.96
C GLU A 244 10.51 3.33 -13.08
N GLU A 245 11.18 3.00 -14.19
CA GLU A 245 11.32 3.89 -15.34
C GLU A 245 9.97 4.25 -15.96
N MET A 246 9.11 3.26 -16.19
CA MET A 246 7.74 3.47 -16.68
C MET A 246 6.93 4.36 -15.74
N SER A 247 7.04 4.14 -14.43
CA SER A 247 6.31 4.93 -13.43
C SER A 247 6.83 6.36 -13.36
N ARG A 248 8.14 6.58 -13.50
CA ARG A 248 8.73 7.93 -13.59
C ARG A 248 8.29 8.65 -14.85
N LEU A 249 8.25 7.97 -16.00
CA LEU A 249 7.73 8.52 -17.24
C LEU A 249 6.26 8.90 -17.10
N ALA A 250 5.44 7.96 -16.61
CA ALA A 250 4.03 8.21 -16.34
C ALA A 250 3.82 9.38 -15.36
N GLN A 251 4.61 9.48 -14.28
CA GLN A 251 4.57 10.60 -13.35
C GLN A 251 4.88 11.92 -14.06
N SER A 252 5.86 11.96 -14.98
CA SER A 252 6.19 13.19 -15.70
C SER A 252 5.10 13.64 -16.68
N MET A 253 4.33 12.69 -17.23
CA MET A 253 3.32 12.94 -18.26
C MET A 253 1.91 13.11 -17.68
N CYS A 254 1.62 12.46 -16.55
CA CYS A 254 0.29 12.37 -15.97
C CYS A 254 0.23 12.90 -14.52
N GLY A 255 1.38 13.11 -13.87
CA GLY A 255 1.45 13.49 -12.45
C GLY A 255 1.17 14.95 -12.14
N SER A 256 0.88 15.76 -13.15
CA SER A 256 0.33 17.11 -12.94
C SER A 256 -0.81 17.38 -13.90
N LEU A 257 -1.76 18.18 -13.43
CA LEU A 257 -2.90 18.70 -14.20
C LEU A 257 -2.50 19.25 -15.59
N SER A 258 -1.39 19.99 -15.66
CA SER A 258 -0.89 20.58 -16.90
C SER A 258 -0.22 19.55 -17.81
N ALA A 259 0.45 18.54 -17.26
CA ALA A 259 1.01 17.44 -18.02
C ALA A 259 -0.11 16.53 -18.58
N ALA A 260 -1.07 16.14 -17.74
CA ALA A 260 -2.19 15.29 -18.13
C ALA A 260 -3.04 15.95 -19.24
N ARG A 261 -3.30 17.26 -19.18
CA ARG A 261 -3.98 18.01 -20.25
C ARG A 261 -3.22 18.03 -21.58
N LYS A 262 -1.89 17.89 -21.58
CA LYS A 262 -1.13 17.76 -22.84
C LYS A 262 -1.33 16.40 -23.49
N VAL A 263 -1.55 15.36 -22.69
CA VAL A 263 -1.78 13.99 -23.18
C VAL A 263 -3.26 13.82 -23.60
N MET A 264 -4.17 14.24 -22.74
CA MET A 264 -5.62 13.99 -22.87
C MET A 264 -6.41 15.13 -23.55
N GLY A 265 -5.79 16.29 -23.74
CA GLY A 265 -6.47 17.49 -24.26
C GLY A 265 -7.13 18.35 -23.17
N LYS A 266 -7.94 19.33 -23.60
CA LYS A 266 -8.54 20.35 -22.70
C LYS A 266 -9.62 19.81 -21.78
N ASP A 267 -10.20 18.67 -22.11
CA ASP A 267 -11.35 18.08 -21.39
C ASP A 267 -10.94 17.22 -20.18
N TYR A 268 -9.64 17.16 -19.85
CA TYR A 268 -9.15 16.47 -18.66
C TYR A 268 -9.57 17.19 -17.37
N ASP A 269 -10.35 16.50 -16.55
CA ASP A 269 -10.76 16.92 -15.22
C ASP A 269 -10.12 16.00 -14.15
N PRO A 270 -9.14 16.48 -13.38
CA PRO A 270 -8.47 15.70 -12.34
C PRO A 270 -9.38 15.35 -11.16
N ASP A 271 -10.46 16.13 -10.95
CA ASP A 271 -11.41 15.87 -9.87
C ASP A 271 -12.32 14.68 -10.22
N VAL A 272 -12.34 14.31 -11.51
CA VAL A 272 -13.07 13.16 -12.07
C VAL A 272 -12.13 11.97 -12.33
N ASP A 273 -10.90 12.20 -12.80
CA ASP A 273 -9.92 11.14 -13.10
C ASP A 273 -9.09 10.69 -11.88
N CYS A 274 -9.66 10.84 -10.69
CA CYS A 274 -9.21 10.15 -9.49
C CYS A 274 -10.34 9.24 -9.03
N LEU A 275 -10.14 7.93 -9.14
CA LEU A 275 -11.17 6.99 -8.73
C LEU A 275 -11.55 7.15 -7.24
N TRP A 276 -10.63 7.63 -6.37
CA TRP A 276 -10.93 7.91 -4.94
C TRP A 276 -10.13 9.06 -4.32
N LYS A 277 -10.71 10.26 -4.19
CA LYS A 277 -10.19 11.38 -3.35
C LYS A 277 -8.65 11.55 -3.38
N GLY A 278 -8.07 11.65 -4.58
CA GLY A 278 -6.61 11.78 -4.76
C GLY A 278 -5.82 10.47 -4.79
N GLU A 279 -6.48 9.32 -4.79
CA GLU A 279 -5.87 8.00 -5.01
C GLU A 279 -6.35 7.36 -6.32
N ALA A 280 -5.51 6.48 -6.89
CA ALA A 280 -5.75 5.83 -8.17
C ALA A 280 -6.09 6.84 -9.27
N CYS A 281 -5.36 7.95 -9.29
CA CYS A 281 -5.53 9.01 -10.28
C CYS A 281 -4.85 8.71 -11.60
N ALA A 282 -5.18 9.54 -12.60
CA ALA A 282 -4.61 9.53 -13.94
C ALA A 282 -4.89 8.21 -14.70
N VAL A 283 -6.07 7.62 -14.49
CA VAL A 283 -6.41 6.33 -15.12
C VAL A 283 -6.47 6.49 -16.61
N ASP A 284 -7.19 7.51 -17.08
CA ASP A 284 -7.35 7.75 -18.51
C ASP A 284 -6.01 8.10 -19.18
N CYS A 285 -5.19 8.92 -18.51
CA CYS A 285 -3.85 9.25 -18.99
C CYS A 285 -2.94 8.01 -19.12
N LEU A 286 -2.95 7.13 -18.13
CA LEU A 286 -2.18 5.88 -18.15
C LEU A 286 -2.65 4.93 -19.25
N GLU A 287 -3.96 4.81 -19.47
CA GLU A 287 -4.51 4.01 -20.57
C GLU A 287 -4.10 4.55 -21.94
N GLU A 288 -4.04 5.87 -22.10
CA GLU A 288 -3.59 6.49 -23.34
C GLU A 288 -2.09 6.26 -23.59
N LEU A 289 -1.24 6.43 -22.56
CA LEU A 289 0.19 6.09 -22.67
C LEU A 289 0.40 4.62 -23.03
N ARG A 290 -0.46 3.73 -22.53
CA ARG A 290 -0.43 2.31 -22.88
C ARG A 290 -0.86 2.07 -24.33
N ARG A 291 -1.96 2.68 -24.79
CA ARG A 291 -2.46 2.53 -26.18
C ARG A 291 -1.48 3.07 -27.21
N GLY A 292 -0.84 4.20 -26.91
CA GLY A 292 0.20 4.80 -27.74
C GLY A 292 1.53 4.02 -27.74
N GLY A 293 1.63 2.90 -27.01
CA GLY A 293 2.84 2.08 -26.92
C GLY A 293 3.97 2.71 -26.10
N VAL A 294 3.76 3.89 -25.50
CA VAL A 294 4.80 4.63 -24.76
C VAL A 294 5.34 3.80 -23.59
N LEU A 295 4.47 3.05 -22.92
CA LEU A 295 4.84 2.16 -21.81
C LEU A 295 5.36 0.78 -22.26
N GLN A 296 5.47 0.51 -23.56
CA GLN A 296 6.03 -0.74 -24.10
C GLN A 296 7.49 -0.59 -24.59
N LEU A 297 8.01 0.64 -24.63
CA LEU A 297 9.29 0.97 -25.27
C LEU A 297 10.53 0.84 -24.36
N THR A 298 10.43 0.22 -23.18
CA THR A 298 11.63 -0.05 -22.36
C THR A 298 12.39 -1.24 -22.96
N PRO A 299 13.67 -1.06 -23.36
CA PRO A 299 14.41 -2.07 -24.11
C PRO A 299 14.74 -3.31 -23.26
N HIS A 300 14.71 -4.48 -23.90
CA HIS A 300 15.16 -5.76 -23.36
C HIS A 300 16.66 -5.78 -23.04
#